data_AF-A0A843HVF5-F1
#
_entry.id   AF-A0A843HVF5-F1
#
_cell.length_a   1.000
_cell.length_b   1.000
_cell.length_c   1.000
_cell.angle_alpha   90.00
_cell.angle_beta   90.00
_cell.angle_gamma   90.00
#
_symmetry.space_group_name_H-M   'P 1'
#
loop_
_entity.id
_entity.type
_entity.pdbx_description
1 polymer ?
#
loop_
_entity_poly.entity_id
_entity_poly.type
_entity_poly.pdbx_seq_one_letter_code
_entity_poly.pdbx_strand_id
1 'polypeptide(L)'
;MAKPELLDPCTTVLDDDIVIITHASGLTERISGSDLKSVMRSGNAASATKWVNARNINGLSIDGQDNRVNYGTCSTAAATTSKTCDCAGFALIIGSEITVKFSVTNTATDPTLNVNSTGAKPIYYRGSAITPGLLEENRTYTFRYNGTQYELIGEALLNATSSAAGLMSSADKSKLDGIASDINTQVAAKVASSAIGAANGVAGLDSAGKVPSNQLPSYVDDVLEYADTSSFPATGETGKIYVAKDTNKSYRWSGSTYVELSSYAEATTSASGLMSASDKTKLNELDNYVRGYNYDATKLDFNEFTKTGFYRIGNVSNYSNAPSGAASYGQLIVIKNGDTIYQQYAGFNNNAKIFSRCFNDGETGGLTWQTFITESLLNAALLSKQNIQSFTTPANKKMKLTFSHTGSIFAVKITVQGSSGASYGSLHWQGYGPGTYDSIGEIVKGNAFNYTKSDNKIEVVLPSVSTGFNCCIENIINGEAVTYTMEEVTE
;
A
#
# COMPACT_ATOMS: atom_id res chain seq x y z
N MET A 1 180.71 23.08 -33.70
CA MET A 1 180.76 22.23 -32.49
C MET A 1 180.38 20.80 -32.87
N ALA A 2 181.31 20.13 -33.53
CA ALA A 2 181.16 18.76 -33.98
C ALA A 2 181.40 17.75 -32.84
N LYS A 3 180.72 16.60 -32.97
CA LYS A 3 180.84 15.30 -32.25
C LYS A 3 180.42 15.26 -30.76
N PRO A 4 180.02 14.09 -30.19
CA PRO A 4 180.20 12.68 -30.66
C PRO A 4 179.00 11.67 -30.55
N GLU A 5 179.13 10.60 -31.36
CA GLU A 5 178.94 9.12 -31.19
C GLU A 5 178.03 8.37 -30.16
N LEU A 6 177.52 7.21 -30.65
CA LEU A 6 177.14 5.90 -30.04
C LEU A 6 175.79 5.79 -29.28
N LEU A 7 174.87 4.85 -29.59
CA LEU A 7 174.99 3.38 -29.50
C LEU A 7 174.03 2.58 -30.44
N ASP A 8 174.52 1.42 -30.87
CA ASP A 8 173.89 0.23 -31.49
C ASP A 8 173.44 -0.76 -30.35
N PRO A 9 172.97 -2.03 -30.54
CA PRO A 9 172.75 -2.82 -31.77
C PRO A 9 171.53 -3.79 -31.80
N CYS A 10 171.33 -4.44 -32.96
CA CYS A 10 171.25 -5.92 -33.15
C CYS A 10 170.10 -6.44 -34.07
N THR A 11 170.40 -6.47 -35.37
CA THR A 11 170.24 -7.55 -36.40
C THR A 11 169.19 -8.66 -36.26
N THR A 12 168.46 -8.96 -37.36
CA THR A 12 168.40 -10.23 -38.18
C THR A 12 167.08 -10.26 -39.00
N VAL A 13 167.02 -10.26 -40.35
CA VAL A 13 167.35 -11.30 -41.37
C VAL A 13 166.08 -12.10 -41.84
N LEU A 14 165.79 -12.06 -43.17
CA LEU A 14 165.08 -13.05 -44.04
C LEU A 14 163.53 -13.16 -43.95
N ASP A 15 162.71 -13.54 -44.96
CA ASP A 15 162.87 -14.07 -46.33
C ASP A 15 161.50 -14.15 -47.06
N ASP A 16 161.55 -14.33 -48.39
CA ASP A 16 160.76 -15.21 -49.28
C ASP A 16 159.22 -15.13 -49.51
N ASP A 17 158.89 -15.10 -50.82
CA ASP A 17 157.94 -15.92 -51.59
C ASP A 17 156.44 -16.12 -51.20
N ILE A 18 155.60 -16.02 -52.25
CA ILE A 18 154.33 -16.76 -52.50
C ILE A 18 152.96 -16.16 -52.05
N VAL A 19 152.23 -15.66 -53.07
CA VAL A 19 150.80 -15.80 -53.48
C VAL A 19 149.69 -15.98 -52.40
N ILE A 20 148.60 -15.21 -52.51
CA ILE A 20 147.21 -15.68 -52.80
C ILE A 20 146.22 -14.51 -53.04
N ILE A 21 145.46 -14.69 -54.11
CA ILE A 21 144.36 -13.95 -54.73
C ILE A 21 143.09 -13.96 -53.85
N THR A 22 142.17 -12.99 -53.97
CA THR A 22 140.77 -13.24 -54.46
C THR A 22 139.87 -12.00 -54.52
N HIS A 23 139.23 -11.84 -55.68
CA HIS A 23 138.25 -10.85 -56.08
C HIS A 23 136.95 -10.88 -55.26
N ALA A 24 136.38 -9.70 -54.99
CA ALA A 24 134.94 -9.49 -54.81
C ALA A 24 134.65 -8.01 -55.18
N SER A 25 134.14 -7.60 -56.35
CA SER A 25 132.84 -7.95 -56.97
C SER A 25 131.71 -8.07 -55.94
N GLY A 26 131.11 -6.94 -55.52
CA GLY A 26 129.95 -7.04 -54.62
C GLY A 26 129.13 -5.79 -54.28
N LEU A 27 129.39 -4.61 -54.85
CA LEU A 27 128.52 -3.43 -54.61
C LEU A 27 127.65 -3.04 -55.81
N THR A 28 127.94 -3.59 -57.00
CA THR A 28 127.08 -3.49 -58.19
C THR A 28 126.22 -4.74 -58.41
N GLU A 29 126.45 -5.80 -57.64
CA GLU A 29 125.49 -6.89 -57.42
C GLU A 29 124.95 -6.72 -56.01
N ARG A 30 123.71 -6.23 -55.86
CA ARG A 30 122.75 -6.92 -54.98
C ARG A 30 121.34 -6.39 -54.99
N ILE A 31 121.01 -5.28 -55.66
CA ILE A 31 119.62 -5.04 -56.05
C ILE A 31 119.55 -4.29 -57.40
N SER A 32 119.46 -5.02 -58.53
CA SER A 32 119.03 -4.44 -59.81
C SER A 32 117.57 -3.96 -59.70
N GLY A 33 117.09 -3.02 -60.53
CA GLY A 33 115.72 -2.50 -60.45
C GLY A 33 114.60 -3.56 -60.55
N SER A 34 114.92 -4.76 -61.06
CA SER A 34 114.10 -5.97 -60.99
C SER A 34 114.21 -6.71 -59.66
N ASP A 35 115.37 -6.69 -59.01
CA ASP A 35 115.58 -7.24 -57.67
C ASP A 35 114.98 -6.37 -56.58
N LEU A 36 114.79 -5.06 -56.81
CA LEU A 36 114.09 -4.20 -55.82
C LEU A 36 112.59 -4.53 -55.79
N LYS A 37 112.10 -5.15 -56.88
CA LYS A 37 110.77 -5.74 -56.97
C LYS A 37 110.69 -7.16 -56.40
N SER A 38 111.82 -7.86 -56.17
CA SER A 38 111.86 -9.22 -55.62
C SER A 38 112.32 -9.31 -54.16
N VAL A 39 113.15 -8.37 -53.68
CA VAL A 39 113.81 -8.43 -52.35
C VAL A 39 112.94 -7.87 -51.20
N MET A 40 111.80 -7.22 -51.46
CA MET A 40 110.82 -6.89 -50.40
C MET A 40 109.43 -7.47 -50.63
N ARG A 41 109.40 -8.76 -51.01
CA ARG A 41 108.61 -9.85 -50.39
C ARG A 41 107.94 -10.74 -51.43
N SER A 42 108.51 -11.93 -51.56
CA SER A 42 107.86 -13.17 -51.97
C SER A 42 106.71 -13.58 -51.02
N GLY A 43 105.66 -12.77 -50.91
CA GLY A 43 104.45 -13.27 -50.25
C GLY A 43 103.29 -12.36 -49.90
N ASN A 44 103.37 -11.01 -49.93
CA ASN A 44 102.18 -10.15 -49.77
C ASN A 44 102.45 -8.71 -50.27
N ALA A 45 101.47 -8.13 -50.97
CA ALA A 45 101.53 -6.81 -51.62
C ALA A 45 101.25 -5.64 -50.64
N ALA A 46 101.83 -4.47 -50.92
CA ALA A 46 101.70 -3.23 -50.13
C ALA A 46 100.27 -2.65 -50.05
N SER A 47 99.35 -3.15 -50.89
CA SER A 47 97.89 -2.96 -50.76
C SER A 47 97.19 -4.16 -51.40
N ALA A 48 97.23 -5.33 -50.75
CA ALA A 48 96.54 -6.50 -51.27
C ALA A 48 95.01 -6.25 -51.31
N THR A 49 94.46 -6.09 -52.51
CA THR A 49 93.00 -5.94 -52.73
C THR A 49 92.23 -7.20 -52.35
N LYS A 50 92.88 -8.38 -52.45
CA LYS A 50 92.38 -9.68 -51.99
C LYS A 50 93.50 -10.65 -51.62
N TRP A 51 93.15 -11.71 -50.90
CA TRP A 51 93.97 -12.89 -50.67
C TRP A 51 94.12 -13.68 -51.97
N VAL A 52 95.35 -14.12 -52.25
CA VAL A 52 95.67 -14.91 -53.47
C VAL A 52 94.88 -16.21 -53.51
N ASN A 53 94.77 -16.86 -52.36
CA ASN A 53 93.97 -18.06 -52.15
C ASN A 53 92.86 -17.71 -51.17
N ALA A 54 91.59 -17.89 -51.55
CA ALA A 54 90.49 -17.76 -50.61
C ALA A 54 90.66 -18.73 -49.43
N ARG A 55 90.10 -18.37 -48.26
CA ARG A 55 89.97 -19.29 -47.13
C ARG A 55 88.51 -19.51 -46.84
N ASN A 56 88.19 -20.73 -46.43
CA ASN A 56 86.88 -21.02 -45.90
C ASN A 56 86.82 -20.56 -44.44
N ILE A 57 85.83 -19.72 -44.11
CA ILE A 57 85.48 -19.36 -42.74
C ILE A 57 84.03 -19.75 -42.54
N ASN A 58 83.79 -20.80 -41.74
CA ASN A 58 82.44 -21.33 -41.43
C ASN A 58 81.57 -21.61 -42.67
N GLY A 59 82.16 -22.14 -43.74
CA GLY A 59 81.45 -22.41 -44.99
C GLY A 59 81.49 -21.27 -46.00
N LEU A 60 82.04 -20.11 -45.67
CA LEU A 60 82.08 -18.94 -46.54
C LEU A 60 83.48 -18.77 -47.16
N SER A 61 83.55 -18.68 -48.48
CA SER A 61 84.81 -18.40 -49.20
C SER A 61 85.15 -16.91 -49.11
N ILE A 62 86.18 -16.60 -48.33
CA ILE A 62 86.66 -15.25 -48.07
C ILE A 62 88.02 -15.04 -48.73
N ASP A 63 88.11 -14.04 -49.60
CA ASP A 63 89.35 -13.51 -50.14
C ASP A 63 89.49 -12.00 -49.94
N GLY A 64 88.49 -11.32 -49.38
CA GLY A 64 88.53 -9.86 -49.16
C GLY A 64 88.09 -9.01 -50.35
N GLN A 65 87.62 -9.60 -51.47
CA GLN A 65 87.10 -8.82 -52.61
C GLN A 65 85.78 -8.11 -52.30
N ASP A 66 84.81 -8.84 -51.75
CA ASP A 66 83.53 -8.26 -51.36
C ASP A 66 83.18 -8.64 -49.93
N ASN A 67 82.25 -7.87 -49.36
CA ASN A 67 81.58 -8.25 -48.13
C ASN A 67 80.84 -9.57 -48.34
N ARG A 68 80.93 -10.46 -47.36
CA ARG A 68 80.27 -11.77 -47.38
C ARG A 68 79.39 -11.87 -46.14
N VAL A 69 78.18 -12.36 -46.33
CA VAL A 69 77.20 -12.60 -45.27
C VAL A 69 76.82 -14.06 -45.28
N ASN A 70 76.65 -14.64 -44.10
CA ASN A 70 76.24 -16.03 -43.96
C ASN A 70 74.73 -16.13 -43.68
N TYR A 71 73.94 -15.54 -44.58
CA TYR A 71 72.51 -15.38 -44.43
C TYR A 71 71.77 -15.58 -45.76
N GLY A 72 70.75 -16.42 -45.74
CA GLY A 72 69.87 -16.69 -46.88
C GLY A 72 68.40 -16.53 -46.53
N THR A 73 67.55 -16.42 -47.55
CA THR A 73 66.09 -16.51 -47.40
C THR A 73 65.59 -17.71 -48.20
N CYS A 74 64.77 -18.55 -47.57
CA CYS A 74 64.11 -19.67 -48.21
C CYS A 74 62.63 -19.34 -48.42
N SER A 75 62.23 -19.23 -49.69
CA SER A 75 60.84 -19.04 -50.13
C SER A 75 60.24 -20.30 -50.77
N THR A 76 60.92 -21.44 -50.65
CA THR A 76 60.43 -22.72 -51.18
C THR A 76 59.04 -23.05 -50.64
N ALA A 77 58.13 -23.52 -51.50
CA ALA A 77 56.76 -23.88 -51.13
C ALA A 77 56.71 -24.87 -49.94
N ALA A 78 55.63 -24.78 -49.15
CA ALA A 78 55.48 -25.46 -47.87
C ALA A 78 55.74 -26.97 -47.94
N ALA A 79 55.12 -27.65 -48.92
CA ALA A 79 55.16 -29.11 -49.06
C ALA A 79 56.41 -29.65 -49.78
N THR A 80 57.28 -28.80 -50.32
CA THR A 80 58.49 -29.25 -51.04
C THR A 80 59.56 -29.71 -50.06
N THR A 81 60.02 -30.96 -50.14
CA THR A 81 61.05 -31.50 -49.22
C THR A 81 62.40 -30.76 -49.32
N SER A 82 62.85 -30.45 -50.55
CA SER A 82 64.11 -29.72 -50.76
C SER A 82 63.92 -28.21 -50.62
N LYS A 83 64.24 -27.68 -49.45
CA LYS A 83 64.30 -26.25 -49.16
C LYS A 83 65.58 -25.66 -49.74
N THR A 84 65.46 -24.50 -50.35
CA THR A 84 66.56 -23.86 -51.10
C THR A 84 66.75 -22.43 -50.66
N CYS A 85 68.00 -22.01 -50.53
CA CYS A 85 68.34 -20.60 -50.39
C CYS A 85 69.69 -20.32 -51.06
N ASP A 86 69.90 -19.08 -51.48
CA ASP A 86 71.17 -18.64 -52.05
C ASP A 86 71.93 -17.77 -51.04
N CYS A 87 73.25 -17.96 -50.99
CA CYS A 87 74.17 -17.25 -50.11
C CYS A 87 75.54 -17.12 -50.79
N ALA A 88 75.87 -15.94 -51.32
CA ALA A 88 77.10 -15.74 -52.11
C ALA A 88 78.37 -16.20 -51.38
N GLY A 89 79.19 -17.02 -52.05
CA GLY A 89 80.44 -17.55 -51.49
C GLY A 89 80.26 -18.76 -50.55
N PHE A 90 79.04 -19.22 -50.28
CA PHE A 90 78.81 -20.43 -49.50
C PHE A 90 79.34 -21.67 -50.24
N ALA A 91 80.11 -22.48 -49.52
CA ALA A 91 80.61 -23.79 -49.92
C ALA A 91 80.21 -24.81 -48.86
N LEU A 92 79.76 -25.99 -49.29
CA LEU A 92 79.37 -27.07 -48.39
C LEU A 92 80.59 -27.91 -48.00
N ILE A 93 81.12 -27.66 -46.81
CA ILE A 93 82.18 -28.44 -46.17
C ILE A 93 81.78 -28.73 -44.72
N ILE A 94 82.42 -29.72 -44.08
CA ILE A 94 82.19 -30.01 -42.66
C ILE A 94 82.40 -28.73 -41.84
N GLY A 95 81.42 -28.35 -41.04
CA GLY A 95 81.41 -27.13 -40.24
C GLY A 95 80.82 -25.91 -40.94
N SER A 96 80.39 -25.99 -42.21
CA SER A 96 79.68 -24.90 -42.88
C SER A 96 78.45 -24.50 -42.08
N GLU A 97 78.37 -23.23 -41.72
CA GLU A 97 77.24 -22.66 -41.01
C GLU A 97 76.40 -21.86 -42.01
N ILE A 98 75.09 -21.71 -41.81
CA ILE A 98 74.25 -20.80 -42.58
C ILE A 98 73.04 -20.39 -41.75
N THR A 99 72.72 -19.10 -41.73
CA THR A 99 71.48 -18.62 -41.12
C THR A 99 70.43 -18.42 -42.20
N VAL A 100 69.25 -19.03 -42.06
CA VAL A 100 68.20 -18.97 -43.09
C VAL A 100 66.90 -18.48 -42.47
N LYS A 101 66.33 -17.43 -43.05
CA LYS A 101 64.94 -17.03 -42.80
C LYS A 101 64.00 -17.78 -43.72
N PHE A 102 62.98 -18.41 -43.16
CA PHE A 102 61.94 -19.07 -43.93
C PHE A 102 60.78 -18.12 -44.11
N SER A 103 60.37 -17.87 -45.35
CA SER A 103 59.19 -17.05 -45.66
C SER A 103 57.91 -17.87 -45.73
N VAL A 104 57.99 -19.19 -45.57
CA VAL A 104 56.86 -20.13 -45.63
C VAL A 104 57.11 -21.24 -44.63
N THR A 105 56.07 -21.62 -43.86
CA THR A 105 56.15 -22.75 -42.94
C THR A 105 56.38 -24.06 -43.71
N ASN A 106 57.43 -24.81 -43.35
CA ASN A 106 57.63 -26.14 -43.91
C ASN A 106 56.54 -27.10 -43.45
N THR A 107 55.86 -27.77 -44.38
CA THR A 107 54.91 -28.86 -44.10
C THR A 107 55.39 -30.22 -44.63
N ALA A 108 56.55 -30.27 -45.30
CA ALA A 108 57.15 -31.51 -45.76
C ALA A 108 57.73 -32.33 -44.60
N THR A 109 57.59 -33.65 -44.67
CA THR A 109 58.31 -34.61 -43.80
C THR A 109 59.77 -34.71 -44.24
N ASP A 110 60.68 -34.89 -43.27
CA ASP A 110 62.12 -35.05 -43.47
C ASP A 110 62.73 -34.01 -44.45
N PRO A 111 62.53 -32.70 -44.20
CA PRO A 111 62.99 -31.67 -45.11
C PRO A 111 64.53 -31.68 -45.22
N THR A 112 65.01 -31.29 -46.39
CA THR A 112 66.44 -31.11 -46.68
C THR A 112 66.71 -29.64 -47.00
N LEU A 113 67.90 -29.13 -46.67
CA LEU A 113 68.38 -27.81 -47.08
C LEU A 113 69.42 -27.94 -48.20
N ASN A 114 69.28 -27.13 -49.24
CA ASN A 114 70.23 -27.02 -50.33
C ASN A 114 70.61 -25.55 -50.53
N VAL A 115 71.85 -25.20 -50.19
CA VAL A 115 72.37 -23.83 -50.34
C VAL A 115 73.21 -23.74 -51.61
N ASN A 116 72.96 -22.76 -52.48
CA ASN A 116 73.68 -22.56 -53.75
C ASN A 116 73.77 -23.81 -54.65
N SER A 117 72.77 -24.70 -54.62
CA SER A 117 72.79 -25.96 -55.36
C SER A 117 74.00 -26.87 -55.03
N THR A 118 74.57 -26.76 -53.83
CA THR A 118 75.72 -27.59 -53.36
C THR A 118 75.33 -29.02 -52.99
N GLY A 119 74.02 -29.33 -53.03
CA GLY A 119 73.45 -30.65 -52.75
C GLY A 119 72.50 -30.58 -51.57
N ALA A 120 71.31 -31.16 -51.73
CA ALA A 120 70.31 -31.21 -50.66
C ALA A 120 70.76 -32.15 -49.54
N LYS A 121 70.81 -31.63 -48.31
CA LYS A 121 71.20 -32.41 -47.12
C LYS A 121 70.07 -32.40 -46.09
N PRO A 122 69.81 -33.53 -45.38
CA PRO A 122 68.77 -33.59 -44.35
C PRO A 122 68.95 -32.51 -43.28
N ILE A 123 67.86 -32.11 -42.63
CA ILE A 123 67.87 -31.16 -41.51
C ILE A 123 67.50 -31.90 -40.23
N TYR A 124 68.38 -31.86 -39.24
CA TYR A 124 68.25 -32.56 -37.97
C TYR A 124 68.23 -31.56 -36.82
N TYR A 125 67.52 -31.92 -35.76
CA TYR A 125 67.51 -31.20 -34.49
C TYR A 125 67.61 -32.22 -33.35
N ARG A 126 68.61 -32.05 -32.47
CA ARG A 126 68.91 -32.95 -31.35
C ARG A 126 69.04 -34.43 -31.79
N GLY A 127 69.66 -34.64 -32.95
CA GLY A 127 69.95 -35.99 -33.48
C GLY A 127 68.79 -36.70 -34.17
N SER A 128 67.63 -36.05 -34.34
CA SER A 128 66.50 -36.58 -35.12
C SER A 128 66.15 -35.68 -36.30
N ALA A 129 65.61 -36.24 -37.37
CA ALA A 129 65.06 -35.45 -38.48
C ALA A 129 63.95 -34.52 -37.97
N ILE A 130 63.93 -33.28 -38.44
CA ILE A 130 62.92 -32.32 -38.00
C ILE A 130 61.54 -32.66 -38.57
N THR A 131 60.49 -32.40 -37.79
CA THR A 131 59.10 -32.66 -38.19
C THR A 131 58.50 -31.52 -39.02
N PRO A 132 57.43 -31.79 -39.80
CA PRO A 132 56.60 -30.73 -40.37
C PRO A 132 56.20 -29.68 -39.31
N GLY A 133 56.15 -28.42 -39.72
CA GLY A 133 55.78 -27.29 -38.87
C GLY A 133 56.93 -26.68 -38.06
N LEU A 134 58.09 -27.36 -37.92
CA LEU A 134 59.19 -26.82 -37.10
C LEU A 134 59.83 -25.58 -37.72
N LEU A 135 60.01 -25.54 -39.05
CA LEU A 135 60.53 -24.36 -39.76
C LEU A 135 59.37 -23.42 -40.11
N GLU A 136 58.91 -22.64 -39.15
CA GLU A 136 57.79 -21.70 -39.31
C GLU A 136 58.11 -20.51 -40.23
N GLU A 137 57.07 -19.99 -40.90
CA GLU A 137 57.09 -18.73 -41.65
C GLU A 137 57.58 -17.57 -40.76
N ASN A 138 58.39 -16.70 -41.37
CA ASN A 138 59.01 -15.53 -40.76
C ASN A 138 59.97 -15.82 -39.59
N ARG A 139 60.33 -17.09 -39.37
CA ARG A 139 61.40 -17.45 -38.42
C ARG A 139 62.75 -17.63 -39.12
N THR A 140 63.80 -17.39 -38.34
CA THR A 140 65.20 -17.48 -38.75
C THR A 140 65.88 -18.55 -37.93
N TYR A 141 66.58 -19.47 -38.60
CA TYR A 141 67.29 -20.58 -37.97
C TYR A 141 68.74 -20.61 -38.43
N THR A 142 69.65 -20.98 -37.54
CA THR A 142 71.05 -21.25 -37.89
C THR A 142 71.24 -22.75 -38.06
N PHE A 143 71.90 -23.16 -39.13
CA PHE A 143 72.21 -24.54 -39.45
C PHE A 143 73.71 -24.72 -39.53
N ARG A 144 74.22 -25.87 -39.05
CA ARG A 144 75.62 -26.24 -39.17
C ARG A 144 75.76 -27.63 -39.79
N TYR A 145 76.47 -27.71 -40.90
CA TYR A 145 76.70 -28.98 -41.60
C TYR A 145 77.73 -29.82 -40.87
N ASN A 146 77.40 -31.06 -40.53
CA ASN A 146 78.29 -31.97 -39.80
C ASN A 146 79.09 -32.93 -40.69
N GLY A 147 78.90 -32.87 -42.02
CA GLY A 147 79.46 -33.83 -42.99
C GLY A 147 78.44 -34.77 -43.61
N THR A 148 77.25 -34.90 -43.02
CA THR A 148 76.16 -35.73 -43.53
C THR A 148 74.85 -34.94 -43.64
N GLN A 149 74.53 -34.14 -42.63
CA GLN A 149 73.29 -33.38 -42.52
C GLN A 149 73.54 -31.98 -41.94
N TYR A 150 72.54 -31.11 -42.02
CA TYR A 150 72.50 -29.85 -41.29
C TYR A 150 71.91 -30.07 -39.90
N GLU A 151 72.64 -29.68 -38.86
CA GLU A 151 72.12 -29.57 -37.50
C GLU A 151 71.54 -28.17 -37.30
N LEU A 152 70.27 -28.09 -36.92
CA LEU A 152 69.63 -26.85 -36.48
C LEU A 152 70.20 -26.47 -35.10
N ILE A 153 70.76 -25.27 -35.01
CA ILE A 153 71.43 -24.74 -33.83
C ILE A 153 70.49 -23.81 -33.05
N GLY A 154 70.50 -23.94 -31.72
CA GLY A 154 69.64 -23.18 -30.81
C GLY A 154 68.46 -24.02 -30.29
N GLU A 155 67.51 -23.37 -29.61
CA GLU A 155 66.28 -24.01 -29.17
C GLU A 155 65.16 -23.76 -30.18
N ALA A 156 64.60 -24.84 -30.74
CA ALA A 156 63.43 -24.77 -31.61
C ALA A 156 62.17 -24.86 -30.74
N LEU A 157 61.74 -23.74 -30.15
CA LEU A 157 60.50 -23.68 -29.38
C LEU A 157 59.29 -23.66 -30.32
N LEU A 158 58.49 -24.73 -30.26
CA LEU A 158 57.14 -24.74 -30.84
C LEU A 158 56.25 -23.76 -30.06
N ASN A 159 55.41 -23.00 -30.76
CA ASN A 159 54.42 -22.16 -30.08
C ASN A 159 53.53 -23.02 -29.18
N ALA A 160 53.28 -22.57 -27.95
CA ALA A 160 52.29 -23.20 -27.08
C ALA A 160 50.90 -23.03 -27.70
N THR A 161 50.41 -24.08 -28.35
CA THR A 161 49.05 -24.16 -28.86
C THR A 161 48.17 -24.89 -27.85
N SER A 162 46.85 -24.79 -28.03
CA SER A 162 45.87 -25.58 -27.26
C SER A 162 46.04 -27.10 -27.41
N SER A 163 46.78 -27.55 -28.42
CA SER A 163 46.94 -28.96 -28.80
C SER A 163 48.34 -29.54 -28.60
N ALA A 164 49.37 -28.72 -28.34
CA ALA A 164 50.74 -29.20 -28.11
C ALA A 164 51.32 -28.63 -26.81
N ALA A 165 51.91 -29.50 -25.99
CA ALA A 165 52.56 -29.17 -24.71
C ALA A 165 53.78 -28.27 -24.93
N GLY A 166 53.55 -26.97 -25.16
CA GLY A 166 54.62 -26.03 -25.52
C GLY A 166 55.34 -25.41 -24.32
N LEU A 167 54.60 -24.97 -23.29
CA LEU A 167 55.18 -24.23 -22.14
C LEU A 167 55.16 -25.00 -20.82
N MET A 168 54.28 -26.00 -20.70
CA MET A 168 54.10 -26.81 -19.48
C MET A 168 54.02 -28.29 -19.86
N SER A 169 54.41 -29.17 -18.93
CA SER A 169 54.36 -30.61 -19.15
C SER A 169 52.94 -31.08 -19.47
N SER A 170 52.80 -32.20 -20.19
CA SER A 170 51.50 -32.84 -20.42
C SER A 170 50.77 -33.15 -19.10
N ALA A 171 51.53 -33.48 -18.05
CA ALA A 171 51.01 -33.71 -16.71
C ALA A 171 50.43 -32.42 -16.09
N ASP A 172 51.12 -31.29 -16.18
CA ASP A 172 50.63 -30.03 -15.60
C ASP A 172 49.47 -29.46 -16.39
N LYS A 173 49.45 -29.67 -17.72
CA LYS A 173 48.25 -29.38 -18.53
C LYS A 173 47.06 -30.23 -18.08
N SER A 174 47.26 -31.53 -17.86
CA SER A 174 46.18 -32.40 -17.36
C SER A 174 45.66 -31.97 -15.99
N LYS A 175 46.53 -31.51 -15.09
CA LYS A 175 46.12 -30.93 -13.80
C LYS A 175 45.28 -29.67 -14.00
N LEU A 176 45.71 -28.76 -14.88
CA LEU A 176 44.99 -27.52 -15.16
C LEU A 176 43.60 -27.80 -15.76
N ASP A 177 43.52 -28.71 -16.72
CA ASP A 177 42.25 -29.14 -17.33
C ASP A 177 41.34 -29.82 -16.28
N GLY A 178 41.92 -30.58 -15.35
CA GLY A 178 41.20 -31.22 -14.24
C GLY A 178 40.57 -30.23 -13.25
N ILE A 179 41.28 -29.15 -12.90
CA ILE A 179 40.78 -28.12 -11.96
C ILE A 179 39.45 -27.52 -12.44
N ALA A 180 39.30 -27.26 -13.74
CA ALA A 180 38.05 -26.72 -14.30
C ALA A 180 36.87 -27.70 -14.17
N SER A 181 37.12 -28.99 -14.35
CA SER A 181 36.11 -30.05 -14.20
C SER A 181 35.70 -30.25 -12.73
N ASP A 182 36.68 -30.22 -11.84
CA ASP A 182 36.46 -30.41 -10.40
C ASP A 182 35.65 -29.27 -9.78
N ILE A 183 35.89 -28.02 -10.20
CA ILE A 183 35.11 -26.86 -9.72
C ILE A 183 33.64 -27.00 -10.08
N ASN A 184 33.32 -27.34 -11.33
CA ASN A 184 31.93 -27.51 -11.77
C ASN A 184 31.21 -28.63 -11.01
N THR A 185 31.92 -29.74 -10.76
CA THR A 185 31.41 -30.86 -9.97
C THR A 185 31.14 -30.45 -8.52
N GLN A 186 32.06 -29.71 -7.91
CA GLN A 186 31.92 -29.24 -6.52
C GLN A 186 30.80 -28.20 -6.36
N VAL A 187 30.61 -27.30 -7.32
CA VAL A 187 29.51 -26.32 -7.30
C VAL A 187 28.15 -27.03 -7.41
N ALA A 188 28.03 -28.01 -8.31
CA ALA A 188 26.83 -28.83 -8.42
C ALA A 188 26.53 -29.64 -7.14
N ALA A 189 27.57 -30.00 -6.38
CA ALA A 189 27.43 -30.75 -5.12
C ALA A 189 27.11 -29.89 -3.88
N LYS A 190 27.20 -28.55 -3.96
CA LYS A 190 26.94 -27.67 -2.80
C LYS A 190 25.52 -27.77 -2.25
N VAL A 191 24.56 -28.12 -3.11
CA VAL A 191 23.24 -28.60 -2.69
C VAL A 191 23.06 -29.98 -3.30
N ALA A 192 23.27 -31.02 -2.48
CA ALA A 192 23.03 -32.38 -2.93
C ALA A 192 21.58 -32.51 -3.40
N SER A 193 21.35 -33.04 -4.60
CA SER A 193 19.99 -33.22 -5.13
C SER A 193 19.13 -34.10 -4.23
N SER A 194 19.76 -35.02 -3.47
CA SER A 194 19.13 -35.84 -2.44
C SER A 194 18.62 -35.07 -1.22
N ALA A 195 19.10 -33.84 -1.00
CA ALA A 195 18.66 -32.97 0.09
C ALA A 195 17.48 -32.06 -0.32
N ILE A 196 17.18 -31.93 -1.61
CA ILE A 196 16.12 -31.05 -2.10
C ILE A 196 14.77 -31.74 -1.93
N GLY A 197 13.88 -31.16 -1.12
CA GLY A 197 12.56 -31.72 -0.81
C GLY A 197 12.59 -32.93 0.13
N ALA A 198 13.76 -33.29 0.68
CA ALA A 198 13.90 -34.36 1.66
C ALA A 198 13.65 -33.84 3.09
N ALA A 199 13.26 -34.74 4.00
CA ALA A 199 13.16 -34.43 5.42
C ALA A 199 14.51 -33.98 5.98
N ASN A 200 14.52 -32.93 6.81
CA ASN A 200 15.73 -32.27 7.31
C ASN A 200 16.66 -31.70 6.22
N GLY A 201 16.16 -31.54 4.99
CA GLY A 201 16.89 -31.00 3.85
C GLY A 201 16.58 -29.53 3.57
N VAL A 202 16.70 -29.15 2.30
CA VAL A 202 16.34 -27.83 1.78
C VAL A 202 15.02 -27.91 1.01
N ALA A 203 14.24 -26.84 1.02
CA ALA A 203 13.00 -26.78 0.24
C ALA A 203 13.31 -26.88 -1.27
N GLY A 204 12.52 -27.69 -1.98
CA GLY A 204 12.50 -27.71 -3.44
C GLY A 204 11.63 -26.58 -4.00
N LEU A 205 11.86 -26.24 -5.26
CA LEU A 205 11.03 -25.28 -5.99
C LEU A 205 10.31 -25.99 -7.13
N ASP A 206 9.06 -25.62 -7.38
CA ASP A 206 8.30 -26.02 -8.56
C ASP A 206 8.75 -25.26 -9.82
N SER A 207 8.07 -25.50 -10.94
CA SER A 207 8.35 -24.83 -12.22
C SER A 207 8.15 -23.30 -12.19
N ALA A 208 7.46 -22.76 -11.19
CA ALA A 208 7.26 -21.33 -10.99
C ALA A 208 8.25 -20.72 -9.98
N GLY A 209 9.20 -21.52 -9.46
CA GLY A 209 10.17 -21.07 -8.47
C GLY A 209 9.58 -20.94 -7.06
N LYS A 210 8.50 -21.65 -6.74
CA LYS A 210 7.84 -21.63 -5.42
C LYS A 210 7.98 -22.96 -4.70
N VAL A 211 7.95 -22.95 -3.36
CA VAL A 211 7.91 -24.18 -2.57
C VAL A 211 6.58 -24.89 -2.82
N PRO A 212 6.57 -26.15 -3.29
CA PRO A 212 5.33 -26.86 -3.56
C PRO A 212 4.55 -27.13 -2.26
N SER A 213 3.21 -27.12 -2.34
CA SER A 213 2.34 -27.26 -1.15
C SER A 213 2.51 -28.58 -0.39
N ASN A 214 3.01 -29.64 -1.03
CA ASN A 214 3.32 -30.91 -0.36
C ASN A 214 4.53 -30.84 0.58
N GLN A 215 5.37 -29.81 0.45
CA GLN A 215 6.48 -29.52 1.38
C GLN A 215 6.07 -28.52 2.47
N LEU A 216 4.85 -27.99 2.39
CA LEU A 216 4.28 -27.09 3.39
C LEU A 216 3.38 -27.89 4.34
N PRO A 217 3.41 -27.59 5.65
CA PRO A 217 2.43 -28.15 6.56
C PRO A 217 1.00 -27.73 6.19
N SER A 218 0.00 -28.55 6.54
CA SER A 218 -1.39 -28.32 6.13
C SER A 218 -2.02 -27.04 6.69
N TYR A 219 -1.46 -26.48 7.77
CA TYR A 219 -1.84 -25.20 8.39
C TYR A 219 -1.16 -23.97 7.74
N VAL A 220 -0.69 -24.11 6.49
CA VAL A 220 -0.27 -22.98 5.64
C VAL A 220 -1.32 -22.69 4.55
N ASP A 221 -2.37 -23.51 4.48
CA ASP A 221 -3.56 -23.33 3.64
C ASP A 221 -4.81 -23.27 4.53
N ASP A 222 -4.97 -22.14 5.21
CA ASP A 222 -5.86 -22.00 6.37
C ASP A 222 -7.34 -21.87 6.00
N VAL A 223 -7.69 -21.63 4.73
CA VAL A 223 -9.06 -21.37 4.31
C VAL A 223 -9.44 -22.31 3.17
N LEU A 224 -10.19 -23.35 3.51
CA LEU A 224 -10.71 -24.32 2.56
C LEU A 224 -12.15 -23.97 2.20
N GLU A 225 -12.39 -23.65 0.94
CA GLU A 225 -13.73 -23.29 0.46
C GLU A 225 -14.41 -24.46 -0.26
N TYR A 226 -15.65 -24.77 0.14
CA TYR A 226 -16.47 -25.81 -0.46
C TYR A 226 -17.81 -25.23 -0.91
N ALA A 227 -18.52 -25.93 -1.80
CA ALA A 227 -19.83 -25.48 -2.28
C ALA A 227 -20.83 -25.28 -1.14
N ASP A 228 -20.87 -26.23 -0.20
CA ASP A 228 -21.76 -26.25 0.95
C ASP A 228 -21.13 -27.04 2.12
N THR A 229 -21.79 -27.06 3.27
CA THR A 229 -21.31 -27.81 4.46
C THR A 229 -21.32 -29.32 4.28
N SER A 230 -22.16 -29.86 3.40
CA SER A 230 -22.21 -31.31 3.11
C SER A 230 -21.02 -31.78 2.26
N SER A 231 -20.41 -30.83 1.54
CA SER A 231 -19.21 -31.02 0.74
C SER A 231 -17.92 -30.96 1.58
N PHE A 232 -18.01 -30.65 2.88
CA PHE A 232 -16.85 -30.69 3.77
C PHE A 232 -16.35 -32.14 3.94
N PRO A 233 -15.04 -32.34 4.17
CA PRO A 233 -14.50 -33.66 4.52
C PRO A 233 -15.24 -34.28 5.71
N ALA A 234 -15.43 -35.61 5.71
CA ALA A 234 -16.09 -36.30 6.82
C ALA A 234 -15.38 -36.10 8.17
N THR A 235 -14.07 -35.84 8.15
CA THR A 235 -13.26 -35.46 9.31
C THR A 235 -12.46 -34.23 8.95
N GLY A 236 -12.67 -33.13 9.67
CA GLY A 236 -11.91 -31.90 9.49
C GLY A 236 -10.53 -31.96 10.15
N GLU A 237 -9.69 -31.00 9.81
CA GLU A 237 -8.37 -30.79 10.41
C GLU A 237 -8.43 -29.63 11.41
N THR A 238 -7.87 -29.83 12.61
CA THR A 238 -7.73 -28.77 13.60
C THR A 238 -6.80 -27.67 13.06
N GLY A 239 -7.17 -26.41 13.28
CA GLY A 239 -6.40 -25.24 12.83
C GLY A 239 -6.79 -24.71 11.45
N LYS A 240 -7.65 -25.42 10.70
CA LYS A 240 -8.20 -24.93 9.43
C LYS A 240 -9.54 -24.23 9.59
N ILE A 241 -9.78 -23.25 8.72
CA ILE A 241 -11.06 -22.58 8.51
C ILE A 241 -11.71 -23.18 7.27
N TYR A 242 -12.97 -23.59 7.40
CA TYR A 242 -13.77 -24.14 6.33
C TYR A 242 -14.86 -23.13 5.96
N VAL A 243 -14.98 -22.76 4.69
CA VAL A 243 -15.98 -21.81 4.22
C VAL A 243 -16.97 -22.53 3.30
N ALA A 244 -18.26 -22.44 3.64
CA ALA A 244 -19.34 -22.93 2.77
C ALA A 244 -19.82 -21.77 1.88
N LYS A 245 -19.64 -21.87 0.56
CA LYS A 245 -19.91 -20.77 -0.39
C LYS A 245 -21.38 -20.45 -0.54
N ASP A 246 -22.25 -21.46 -0.43
CA ASP A 246 -23.70 -21.32 -0.47
C ASP A 246 -24.25 -20.36 0.62
N THR A 247 -23.63 -20.37 1.79
CA THR A 247 -24.07 -19.64 2.99
C THR A 247 -23.10 -18.53 3.41
N ASN A 248 -21.91 -18.47 2.81
CA ASN A 248 -20.78 -17.63 3.21
C ASN A 248 -20.41 -17.79 4.70
N LYS A 249 -20.73 -18.94 5.29
CA LYS A 249 -20.44 -19.24 6.69
C LYS A 249 -19.06 -19.86 6.84
N SER A 250 -18.38 -19.45 7.91
CA SER A 250 -17.06 -19.97 8.28
C SER A 250 -17.17 -20.94 9.46
N TYR A 251 -16.45 -22.05 9.38
CA TYR A 251 -16.46 -23.14 10.36
C TYR A 251 -15.04 -23.51 10.77
N ARG A 252 -14.88 -24.08 11.96
CA ARG A 252 -13.67 -24.77 12.42
C ARG A 252 -13.98 -26.21 12.79
N TRP A 253 -13.01 -27.10 12.68
CA TRP A 253 -13.13 -28.46 13.21
C TRP A 253 -12.90 -28.48 14.74
N SER A 254 -13.86 -28.98 15.51
CA SER A 254 -13.77 -29.07 16.98
C SER A 254 -12.99 -30.29 17.50
N GLY A 255 -12.60 -31.20 16.61
CA GLY A 255 -12.10 -32.54 16.95
C GLY A 255 -13.13 -33.63 16.66
N SER A 256 -14.42 -33.29 16.64
CA SER A 256 -15.51 -34.24 16.35
C SER A 256 -16.55 -33.74 15.36
N THR A 257 -16.72 -32.42 15.23
CA THR A 257 -17.73 -31.81 14.36
C THR A 257 -17.26 -30.46 13.83
N TYR A 258 -17.87 -30.00 12.73
CA TYR A 258 -17.71 -28.62 12.28
C TYR A 258 -18.54 -27.68 13.16
N VAL A 259 -17.90 -26.64 13.67
CA VAL A 259 -18.52 -25.61 14.51
C VAL A 259 -18.44 -24.28 13.76
N GLU A 260 -19.59 -23.65 13.53
CA GLU A 260 -19.68 -22.31 12.93
C GLU A 260 -18.96 -21.29 13.82
N LEU A 261 -18.06 -20.49 13.24
CA LEU A 261 -17.26 -19.50 13.96
C LEU A 261 -18.04 -18.22 14.29
N SER A 262 -19.00 -17.88 13.43
CA SER A 262 -19.79 -16.66 13.52
C SER A 262 -21.27 -17.00 13.37
N SER A 263 -21.84 -17.69 14.36
CA SER A 263 -23.27 -17.96 14.42
C SER A 263 -24.06 -16.69 14.81
N TYR A 264 -24.01 -15.66 13.97
CA TYR A 264 -24.90 -14.51 14.11
C TYR A 264 -26.14 -14.81 13.29
N ALA A 265 -27.20 -15.23 13.96
CA ALA A 265 -28.53 -15.17 13.37
C ALA A 265 -28.79 -13.73 12.94
N GLU A 266 -29.33 -13.53 11.74
CA GLU A 266 -29.47 -12.24 11.05
C GLU A 266 -29.72 -11.08 12.03
N ALA A 267 -28.90 -10.05 11.89
CA ALA A 267 -28.82 -8.88 12.76
C ALA A 267 -30.16 -8.17 13.06
N THR A 268 -31.22 -8.49 12.32
CA THR A 268 -32.51 -7.81 12.36
C THR A 268 -33.68 -8.67 12.83
N THR A 269 -33.56 -10.01 12.87
CA THR A 269 -34.72 -10.88 13.17
C THR A 269 -34.59 -11.69 14.46
N SER A 270 -33.39 -11.81 15.03
CA SER A 270 -33.14 -12.68 16.20
C SER A 270 -32.84 -11.90 17.49
N ALA A 271 -33.29 -12.43 18.63
CA ALA A 271 -33.37 -11.75 19.92
C ALA A 271 -32.05 -11.35 20.60
N SER A 272 -30.88 -11.63 20.00
CA SER A 272 -29.58 -11.46 20.67
C SER A 272 -28.41 -11.10 19.75
N GLY A 273 -28.66 -10.64 18.51
CA GLY A 273 -27.58 -10.46 17.51
C GLY A 273 -26.62 -9.31 17.82
N LEU A 274 -27.07 -8.07 17.66
CA LEU A 274 -26.22 -6.88 17.82
C LEU A 274 -26.29 -6.22 19.22
N MET A 275 -27.26 -6.60 20.04
CA MET A 275 -27.46 -6.08 21.40
C MET A 275 -28.06 -7.16 22.29
N SER A 276 -27.86 -7.04 23.61
CA SER A 276 -28.41 -8.00 24.56
C SER A 276 -29.94 -8.05 24.46
N ALA A 277 -30.55 -9.20 24.80
CA ALA A 277 -32.00 -9.34 24.87
C ALA A 277 -32.62 -8.24 25.76
N SER A 278 -31.95 -7.90 26.86
CA SER A 278 -32.33 -6.82 27.77
C SER A 278 -32.36 -5.46 27.08
N ASP A 279 -31.37 -5.14 26.25
CA ASP A 279 -31.33 -3.84 25.56
C ASP A 279 -32.31 -3.79 24.38
N LYS A 280 -32.56 -4.91 23.71
CA LYS A 280 -33.63 -5.02 22.70
C LYS A 280 -35.00 -4.76 23.32
N THR A 281 -35.29 -5.31 24.49
CA THR A 281 -36.53 -5.03 25.23
C THR A 281 -36.65 -3.54 25.53
N LYS A 282 -35.60 -2.89 26.04
CA LYS A 282 -35.62 -1.44 26.31
C LYS A 282 -35.87 -0.61 25.06
N LEU A 283 -35.28 -1.00 23.92
CA LEU A 283 -35.47 -0.27 22.65
C LEU A 283 -36.90 -0.44 22.12
N ASN A 284 -37.46 -1.64 22.20
CA ASN A 284 -38.86 -1.90 21.84
C ASN A 284 -39.83 -1.12 22.75
N GLU A 285 -39.52 -1.01 24.04
CA GLU A 285 -40.29 -0.18 24.98
C GLU A 285 -40.19 1.31 24.65
N LEU A 286 -39.05 1.79 24.14
CA LEU A 286 -38.87 3.18 23.73
C LEU A 286 -39.66 3.54 22.46
N ASP A 287 -39.72 2.67 21.46
CA ASP A 287 -40.54 2.89 20.25
C ASP A 287 -42.04 2.95 20.63
N ASN A 288 -42.49 2.11 21.57
CA ASN A 288 -43.84 2.13 22.13
C ASN A 288 -44.15 3.40 22.97
N TYR A 289 -43.13 4.01 23.57
CA TYR A 289 -43.24 5.21 24.40
C TYR A 289 -43.24 6.50 23.57
N VAL A 290 -42.40 6.58 22.53
CA VAL A 290 -42.28 7.76 21.65
C VAL A 290 -43.41 7.83 20.62
N ARG A 291 -43.90 6.68 20.15
CA ARG A 291 -45.11 6.56 19.34
C ARG A 291 -46.23 6.02 20.22
N GLY A 292 -46.72 6.85 21.15
CA GLY A 292 -47.69 6.45 22.18
C GLY A 292 -48.66 5.37 21.70
N TYR A 293 -48.39 4.12 22.10
CA TYR A 293 -49.16 2.94 21.74
C TYR A 293 -49.74 2.98 20.31
N ASN A 294 -48.91 2.77 19.26
CA ASN A 294 -49.43 2.15 18.04
C ASN A 294 -49.68 0.65 18.31
N TYR A 295 -50.47 0.34 19.33
CA TYR A 295 -51.04 -0.98 19.49
C TYR A 295 -52.18 -1.06 18.50
N ASP A 296 -51.91 -1.72 17.37
CA ASP A 296 -52.82 -1.93 16.25
C ASP A 296 -53.62 -0.67 15.86
N ALA A 297 -53.17 0.03 14.80
CA ALA A 297 -53.79 1.25 14.27
C ALA A 297 -55.31 1.15 13.95
N THR A 298 -55.92 -0.01 14.18
CA THR A 298 -57.35 -0.29 14.04
C THR A 298 -58.18 -0.19 15.32
N LYS A 299 -57.61 -0.10 16.54
CA LYS A 299 -58.40 0.07 17.79
C LYS A 299 -57.60 0.65 18.96
N LEU A 300 -58.09 1.75 19.56
CA LEU A 300 -57.58 2.28 20.83
C LEU A 300 -58.56 2.02 21.99
N ASP A 301 -58.06 1.58 23.15
CA ASP A 301 -58.83 1.51 24.40
C ASP A 301 -58.19 2.40 25.47
N PHE A 302 -58.93 3.40 25.94
CA PHE A 302 -58.44 4.34 26.96
C PHE A 302 -58.18 3.69 28.33
N ASN A 303 -58.74 2.51 28.61
CA ASN A 303 -58.45 1.77 29.85
C ASN A 303 -57.05 1.14 29.85
N GLU A 304 -56.44 0.92 28.68
CA GLU A 304 -55.09 0.32 28.58
C GLU A 304 -53.97 1.31 28.95
N PHE A 305 -54.28 2.61 29.03
CA PHE A 305 -53.32 3.65 29.39
C PHE A 305 -53.16 3.76 30.91
N THR A 306 -52.42 2.83 31.51
CA THR A 306 -52.22 2.74 32.97
C THR A 306 -50.88 3.27 33.47
N LYS A 307 -49.92 3.50 32.56
CA LYS A 307 -48.56 3.98 32.91
C LYS A 307 -48.53 5.50 32.97
N THR A 308 -47.79 6.07 33.93
CA THR A 308 -47.58 7.52 34.01
C THR A 308 -46.89 8.02 32.74
N GLY A 309 -47.46 9.06 32.11
CA GLY A 309 -46.89 9.61 30.89
C GLY A 309 -47.77 10.63 30.18
N PHE A 310 -47.18 11.23 29.16
CA PHE A 310 -47.86 12.11 28.21
C PHE A 310 -48.06 11.34 26.91
N TYR A 311 -49.32 11.15 26.52
CA TYR A 311 -49.71 10.40 25.33
C TYR A 311 -50.34 11.34 24.31
N ARG A 312 -49.88 11.25 23.06
CA ARG A 312 -50.50 11.94 21.93
C ARG A 312 -51.40 10.95 21.20
N ILE A 313 -52.69 11.25 21.17
CA ILE A 313 -53.69 10.43 20.49
C ILE A 313 -53.85 10.94 19.06
N GLY A 314 -53.45 10.12 18.08
CA GLY A 314 -53.67 10.38 16.66
C GLY A 314 -55.14 10.25 16.27
N ASN A 315 -55.51 10.69 15.06
CA ASN A 315 -56.89 10.59 14.58
C ASN A 315 -57.28 9.12 14.34
N VAL A 316 -57.98 8.53 15.31
CA VAL A 316 -58.42 7.13 15.26
C VAL A 316 -59.93 7.02 15.02
N SER A 317 -60.33 6.14 14.11
CA SER A 317 -61.74 5.91 13.77
C SER A 317 -62.44 4.93 14.72
N ASN A 318 -61.69 4.11 15.45
CA ASN A 318 -62.19 3.07 16.32
C ASN A 318 -61.52 3.18 17.69
N TYR A 319 -62.26 3.71 18.66
CA TYR A 319 -61.78 3.87 20.03
C TYR A 319 -62.86 3.44 21.02
N SER A 320 -62.43 3.02 22.21
CA SER A 320 -63.30 2.55 23.30
C SER A 320 -62.87 3.18 24.63
N ASN A 321 -63.83 3.30 25.54
CA ASN A 321 -63.66 3.92 26.86
C ASN A 321 -63.11 5.37 26.83
N ALA A 322 -63.19 6.04 25.69
CA ALA A 322 -62.89 7.46 25.58
C ALA A 322 -64.03 8.30 26.16
N PRO A 323 -63.79 9.56 26.55
CA PRO A 323 -64.85 10.43 27.02
C PRO A 323 -65.91 10.68 25.94
N SER A 324 -67.18 10.62 26.33
CA SER A 324 -68.30 10.86 25.42
C SER A 324 -68.26 12.29 24.86
N GLY A 325 -68.38 12.43 23.54
CA GLY A 325 -68.34 13.72 22.85
C GLY A 325 -66.95 14.35 22.74
N ALA A 326 -65.88 13.61 23.06
CA ALA A 326 -64.51 14.04 22.85
C ALA A 326 -64.06 13.82 21.39
N ALA A 327 -63.03 14.56 20.96
CA ALA A 327 -62.42 14.34 19.64
C ALA A 327 -61.71 12.97 19.56
N SER A 328 -61.67 12.40 18.37
CA SER A 328 -60.89 11.19 18.04
C SER A 328 -59.36 11.41 18.06
N TYR A 329 -58.89 12.61 18.36
CA TYR A 329 -57.48 12.98 18.46
C TYR A 329 -57.27 14.07 19.51
N GLY A 330 -56.15 14.02 20.21
CA GLY A 330 -55.92 14.88 21.37
C GLY A 330 -54.69 14.50 22.17
N GLN A 331 -54.64 14.99 23.41
CA GLN A 331 -53.61 14.69 24.39
C GLN A 331 -54.24 14.01 25.60
N LEU A 332 -53.65 12.88 26.00
CA LEU A 332 -53.97 12.15 27.23
C LEU A 332 -52.79 12.27 28.20
N ILE A 333 -53.07 12.66 29.43
CA ILE A 333 -52.13 12.65 30.54
C ILE A 333 -52.56 11.54 31.47
N VAL A 334 -51.63 10.65 31.82
CA VAL A 334 -51.86 9.60 32.80
C VAL A 334 -50.90 9.79 33.96
N ILE A 335 -51.43 9.73 35.17
CA ILE A 335 -50.66 9.76 36.41
C ILE A 335 -51.06 8.53 37.22
N LYS A 336 -50.15 7.59 37.38
CA LYS A 336 -50.30 6.44 38.28
C LYS A 336 -49.66 6.77 39.63
N ASN A 337 -50.44 6.67 40.70
CA ASN A 337 -50.01 6.82 42.08
C ASN A 337 -50.46 5.59 42.89
N GLY A 338 -49.52 4.68 43.19
CA GLY A 338 -49.85 3.36 43.72
C GLY A 338 -50.73 2.59 42.74
N ASP A 339 -51.87 2.09 43.22
CA ASP A 339 -52.86 1.38 42.39
C ASP A 339 -53.85 2.34 41.72
N THR A 340 -53.85 3.64 42.05
CA THR A 340 -54.78 4.60 41.46
C THR A 340 -54.22 5.23 40.20
N ILE A 341 -55.01 5.23 39.13
CA ILE A 341 -54.71 5.84 37.84
C ILE A 341 -55.61 7.06 37.67
N TYR A 342 -55.00 8.22 37.42
CA TYR A 342 -55.67 9.45 37.03
C TYR A 342 -55.45 9.68 35.55
N GLN A 343 -56.53 9.91 34.81
CA GLN A 343 -56.46 10.23 33.40
C GLN A 343 -57.10 11.58 33.13
N GLN A 344 -56.43 12.41 32.33
CA GLN A 344 -56.95 13.66 31.82
C GLN A 344 -56.80 13.69 30.30
N TYR A 345 -57.90 13.94 29.58
CA TYR A 345 -57.91 14.00 28.13
C TYR A 345 -58.37 15.37 27.64
N ALA A 346 -57.60 15.97 26.74
CA ALA A 346 -57.95 17.19 26.02
C ALA A 346 -57.99 16.89 24.52
N GLY A 347 -59.17 16.94 23.93
CA GLY A 347 -59.33 16.81 22.48
C GLY A 347 -58.78 18.05 21.76
N PHE A 348 -58.12 17.88 20.61
CA PHE A 348 -57.63 19.00 19.80
C PHE A 348 -58.69 19.52 18.81
N ASN A 349 -59.96 19.49 19.22
CA ASN A 349 -61.06 20.13 18.50
C ASN A 349 -61.43 21.47 19.15
N ASN A 350 -62.20 22.29 18.45
CA ASN A 350 -62.60 23.63 18.92
C ASN A 350 -63.60 23.62 20.09
N ASN A 351 -63.82 22.48 20.76
CA ASN A 351 -64.86 22.32 21.77
C ASN A 351 -64.38 22.57 23.21
N ALA A 352 -63.11 22.92 23.43
CA ALA A 352 -62.55 23.39 24.71
C ALA A 352 -63.04 22.61 25.96
N LYS A 353 -63.17 21.28 25.83
CA LYS A 353 -63.53 20.36 26.91
C LYS A 353 -62.28 19.63 27.38
N ILE A 354 -62.05 19.67 28.69
CA ILE A 354 -61.07 18.81 29.34
C ILE A 354 -61.86 17.75 30.09
N PHE A 355 -61.50 16.49 29.86
CA PHE A 355 -62.13 15.35 30.50
C PHE A 355 -61.20 14.79 31.56
N SER A 356 -61.72 14.31 32.67
CA SER A 356 -60.91 13.62 33.68
C SER A 356 -61.66 12.45 34.29
N ARG A 357 -60.92 11.42 34.67
CA ARG A 357 -61.41 10.29 35.46
C ARG A 357 -60.30 9.73 36.33
N CYS A 358 -60.69 8.90 37.28
CA CYS A 358 -59.75 8.02 37.97
C CYS A 358 -60.33 6.61 38.11
N PHE A 359 -59.47 5.62 38.28
CA PHE A 359 -59.82 4.22 38.50
C PHE A 359 -58.63 3.47 39.11
N ASN A 360 -58.85 2.28 39.68
CA ASN A 360 -57.75 1.46 40.17
C ASN A 360 -57.18 0.57 39.05
N ASP A 361 -55.89 0.31 39.09
CA ASP A 361 -55.19 -0.54 38.13
C ASP A 361 -55.73 -1.98 38.19
N GLY A 362 -56.15 -2.51 37.04
CA GLY A 362 -56.85 -3.80 36.94
C GLY A 362 -58.38 -3.73 37.03
N GLU A 363 -58.98 -2.56 37.29
CA GLU A 363 -60.44 -2.40 37.19
C GLU A 363 -60.89 -2.21 35.72
N THR A 364 -61.83 -3.05 35.28
CA THR A 364 -62.46 -2.91 33.96
C THR A 364 -63.56 -1.84 34.01
N GLY A 365 -63.42 -0.75 33.26
CA GLY A 365 -64.48 0.23 33.03
C GLY A 365 -64.31 1.58 33.74
N GLY A 366 -63.53 1.64 34.82
CA GLY A 366 -63.20 2.85 35.58
C GLY A 366 -64.40 3.73 36.03
N LEU A 367 -64.13 4.85 36.70
CA LEU A 367 -65.16 5.87 36.90
C LEU A 367 -65.50 6.53 35.55
N THR A 368 -66.76 6.96 35.41
CA THR A 368 -67.23 7.69 34.23
C THR A 368 -66.43 8.97 34.05
N TRP A 369 -66.09 9.30 32.80
CA TRP A 369 -65.40 10.55 32.47
C TRP A 369 -66.23 11.75 32.89
N GLN A 370 -65.63 12.61 33.72
CA GLN A 370 -66.18 13.91 34.07
C GLN A 370 -65.71 14.95 33.06
N THR A 371 -66.59 15.88 32.68
CA THR A 371 -66.29 16.95 31.72
C THR A 371 -66.16 18.27 32.45
N PHE A 372 -65.03 18.95 32.28
CA PHE A 372 -64.88 20.36 32.63
C PHE A 372 -65.21 21.20 31.40
N ILE A 373 -66.23 22.06 31.53
CA ILE A 373 -66.67 22.97 30.48
C ILE A 373 -65.97 24.31 30.70
N THR A 374 -65.35 24.86 29.65
CA THR A 374 -64.77 26.21 29.68
C THR A 374 -65.86 27.29 29.59
N GLU A 375 -65.59 28.49 30.11
CA GLU A 375 -66.55 29.60 30.22
C GLU A 375 -67.28 29.96 28.91
N SER A 376 -66.69 29.69 27.74
CA SER A 376 -67.31 30.02 26.44
C SER A 376 -68.57 29.20 26.14
N LEU A 377 -68.63 27.93 26.54
CA LEU A 377 -69.79 27.06 26.37
C LEU A 377 -70.83 27.27 27.47
N LEU A 378 -70.40 27.69 28.66
CA LEU A 378 -71.28 28.19 29.71
C LEU A 378 -72.04 29.42 29.18
N ASN A 379 -71.33 30.41 28.62
CA ASN A 379 -71.92 31.62 28.05
C ASN A 379 -72.88 31.36 26.87
N ALA A 380 -72.57 30.43 25.96
CA ALA A 380 -73.46 30.12 24.82
C ALA A 380 -74.77 29.42 25.24
N ALA A 381 -74.73 28.55 26.25
CA ALA A 381 -75.93 27.96 26.83
C ALA A 381 -76.75 28.99 27.65
N LEU A 382 -76.06 29.94 28.30
CA LEU A 382 -76.61 31.05 29.06
C LEU A 382 -77.39 32.07 28.21
N LEU A 383 -76.83 32.45 27.06
CA LEU A 383 -77.39 33.49 26.17
C LEU A 383 -78.70 33.08 25.49
N SER A 384 -78.96 31.78 25.31
CA SER A 384 -80.15 31.28 24.60
C SER A 384 -81.45 31.27 25.42
N LYS A 385 -81.41 31.66 26.71
CA LYS A 385 -82.57 31.61 27.64
C LYS A 385 -82.90 32.97 28.29
N GLN A 386 -82.51 34.09 27.68
CA GLN A 386 -82.90 35.41 28.20
C GLN A 386 -84.40 35.67 27.99
N ASN A 387 -85.08 36.02 29.07
CA ASN A 387 -86.44 36.55 29.02
C ASN A 387 -86.37 38.02 29.46
N ILE A 388 -86.61 38.94 28.53
CA ILE A 388 -86.54 40.38 28.76
C ILE A 388 -87.97 40.87 29.01
N GLN A 389 -88.22 41.42 30.20
CA GLN A 389 -89.48 42.07 30.51
C GLN A 389 -89.26 43.55 30.79
N SER A 390 -90.02 44.39 30.10
CA SER A 390 -89.94 45.85 30.20
C SER A 390 -91.25 46.41 30.75
N PHE A 391 -91.17 47.34 31.69
CA PHE A 391 -92.34 48.03 32.24
C PHE A 391 -92.02 49.49 32.57
N THR A 392 -93.07 50.31 32.65
CA THR A 392 -92.98 51.75 32.93
C THR A 392 -93.62 52.06 34.28
N THR A 393 -92.93 52.83 35.12
CA THR A 393 -93.47 53.28 36.42
C THR A 393 -94.26 54.60 36.27
N PRO A 394 -95.31 54.82 37.08
CA PRO A 394 -96.02 56.10 37.10
C PRO A 394 -95.13 57.27 37.53
N ALA A 395 -95.42 58.46 37.02
CA ALA A 395 -94.75 59.70 37.42
C ALA A 395 -95.07 60.08 38.89
N ASN A 396 -94.08 60.63 39.59
CA ASN A 396 -94.17 61.12 40.98
C ASN A 396 -94.52 60.06 42.05
N LYS A 397 -94.35 58.76 41.75
CA LYS A 397 -94.59 57.68 42.71
C LYS A 397 -93.29 56.97 43.09
N LYS A 398 -93.14 56.63 44.37
CA LYS A 398 -92.11 55.67 44.82
C LYS A 398 -92.68 54.25 44.61
N MET A 399 -91.89 53.40 43.97
CA MET A 399 -92.29 52.02 43.65
C MET A 399 -91.35 51.05 44.36
N LYS A 400 -91.89 49.97 44.91
CA LYS A 400 -91.09 48.84 45.38
C LYS A 400 -91.29 47.66 44.45
N LEU A 401 -90.17 47.12 44.00
CA LEU A 401 -90.12 45.90 43.22
C LEU A 401 -89.66 44.76 44.09
N THR A 402 -90.49 43.72 44.16
CA THR A 402 -90.16 42.47 44.83
C THR A 402 -89.88 41.41 43.79
N PHE A 403 -88.69 40.80 43.86
CA PHE A 403 -88.31 39.64 43.06
C PHE A 403 -88.28 38.42 43.98
N SER A 404 -88.84 37.30 43.52
CA SER A 404 -88.79 36.03 44.26
C SER A 404 -88.34 34.90 43.35
N HIS A 405 -87.50 34.01 43.88
CA HIS A 405 -87.04 32.81 43.18
C HIS A 405 -87.13 31.57 44.09
N THR A 406 -87.23 30.40 43.47
CA THR A 406 -87.26 29.09 44.16
C THR A 406 -86.01 28.25 43.93
N GLY A 407 -85.20 28.62 42.93
CA GLY A 407 -84.06 27.83 42.45
C GLY A 407 -82.73 28.16 43.13
N SER A 408 -81.78 27.22 43.03
CA SER A 408 -80.47 27.29 43.68
C SER A 408 -79.43 28.14 42.95
N ILE A 409 -79.67 28.57 41.70
CA ILE A 409 -78.78 29.48 40.96
C ILE A 409 -79.67 30.44 40.20
N PHE A 410 -79.42 31.75 40.34
CA PHE A 410 -80.11 32.78 39.56
C PHE A 410 -79.17 33.97 39.35
N ALA A 411 -79.40 34.71 38.27
CA ALA A 411 -78.87 36.05 38.09
C ALA A 411 -79.96 36.98 37.55
N VAL A 412 -80.13 38.13 38.21
CA VAL A 412 -81.08 39.17 37.80
C VAL A 412 -80.31 40.46 37.57
N LYS A 413 -80.51 41.03 36.39
CA LYS A 413 -80.03 42.37 36.06
C LYS A 413 -81.21 43.30 35.86
N ILE A 414 -81.21 44.38 36.62
CA ILE A 414 -82.23 45.42 36.54
C ILE A 414 -81.54 46.66 36.00
N THR A 415 -82.06 47.17 34.88
CA THR A 415 -81.62 48.45 34.32
C THR A 415 -82.76 49.45 34.43
N VAL A 416 -82.50 50.59 35.09
CA VAL A 416 -83.48 51.68 35.23
C VAL A 416 -83.04 52.85 34.37
N GLN A 417 -83.90 53.22 33.42
CA GLN A 417 -83.68 54.32 32.49
C GLN A 417 -84.80 55.36 32.67
N GLY A 418 -84.44 56.63 32.70
CA GLY A 418 -85.45 57.70 32.66
C GLY A 418 -86.06 57.84 31.29
N SER A 419 -87.20 58.51 31.22
CA SER A 419 -87.94 58.80 29.99
C SER A 419 -87.12 59.56 28.92
N SER A 420 -86.02 60.23 29.29
CA SER A 420 -85.09 60.94 28.39
C SER A 420 -83.85 60.12 27.96
N GLY A 421 -83.78 58.83 28.32
CA GLY A 421 -82.64 57.96 28.00
C GLY A 421 -81.44 58.09 28.97
N ALA A 422 -81.54 58.94 30.00
CA ALA A 422 -80.56 58.98 31.07
C ALA A 422 -80.61 57.66 31.88
N SER A 423 -79.47 56.98 32.04
CA SER A 423 -79.36 55.78 32.87
C SER A 423 -79.23 56.19 34.35
N TYR A 424 -80.18 55.78 35.18
CA TYR A 424 -80.19 56.08 36.62
C TYR A 424 -79.39 55.06 37.42
N GLY A 425 -79.22 53.86 36.87
CA GLY A 425 -78.28 52.86 37.35
C GLY A 425 -78.67 51.45 36.93
N SER A 426 -77.78 50.52 37.21
CA SER A 426 -78.03 49.09 37.03
C SER A 426 -77.68 48.33 38.30
N LEU A 427 -78.58 47.46 38.72
CA LEU A 427 -78.35 46.52 39.82
C LEU A 427 -78.19 45.12 39.24
N HIS A 428 -77.04 44.51 39.50
CA HIS A 428 -76.77 43.13 39.13
C HIS A 428 -76.73 42.28 40.41
N TRP A 429 -77.43 41.15 40.38
CA TRP A 429 -77.47 40.23 41.49
C TRP A 429 -77.29 38.80 41.00
N GLN A 430 -76.41 38.06 41.66
CA GLN A 430 -76.18 36.64 41.40
C GLN A 430 -76.06 35.87 42.72
N GLY A 431 -76.55 34.64 42.74
CA GLY A 431 -76.45 33.73 43.88
C GLY A 431 -76.12 32.30 43.46
N TYR A 432 -75.33 31.62 44.28
CA TYR A 432 -74.95 30.21 44.12
C TYR A 432 -75.34 29.46 45.39
N GLY A 433 -76.55 28.89 45.40
CA GLY A 433 -77.12 28.13 46.51
C GLY A 433 -77.95 28.98 47.49
N PRO A 434 -78.81 28.34 48.31
CA PRO A 434 -79.53 29.03 49.38
C PRO A 434 -78.54 29.60 50.41
N GLY A 435 -78.56 30.92 50.62
CA GLY A 435 -77.75 31.60 51.65
C GLY A 435 -76.38 32.13 51.22
N THR A 436 -75.94 31.91 49.98
CA THR A 436 -74.66 32.43 49.45
C THR A 436 -74.90 33.42 48.30
N TYR A 437 -74.81 34.71 48.60
CA TYR A 437 -74.99 35.80 47.64
C TYR A 437 -73.70 36.59 47.49
N ASP A 438 -73.26 36.79 46.25
CA ASP A 438 -72.14 37.66 45.93
C ASP A 438 -72.65 38.80 45.06
N SER A 439 -72.62 40.03 45.58
CA SER A 439 -73.04 41.20 44.81
C SER A 439 -71.93 41.60 43.85
N ILE A 440 -72.05 41.22 42.58
CA ILE A 440 -71.18 41.77 41.54
C ILE A 440 -71.77 43.10 41.06
N GLY A 441 -71.29 44.20 41.63
CA GLY A 441 -71.20 45.49 40.95
C GLY A 441 -72.45 46.37 40.95
N GLU A 442 -72.38 47.45 41.71
CA GLU A 442 -73.22 48.64 41.57
C GLU A 442 -72.54 49.57 40.53
N ILE A 443 -73.18 49.80 39.38
CA ILE A 443 -72.85 50.98 38.56
C ILE A 443 -74.01 51.95 38.72
N VAL A 444 -73.93 52.77 39.76
CA VAL A 444 -74.86 53.86 40.00
C VAL A 444 -74.18 55.17 39.61
N LYS A 445 -74.62 55.76 38.50
CA LYS A 445 -74.46 57.19 38.30
C LYS A 445 -75.63 57.90 38.99
N GLY A 446 -75.44 58.27 40.25
CA GLY A 446 -76.09 59.47 40.80
C GLY A 446 -77.33 59.32 41.69
N ASN A 447 -77.63 58.17 42.30
CA ASN A 447 -78.35 58.02 43.60
C ASN A 447 -78.48 56.52 43.91
N ALA A 448 -78.01 56.06 45.08
CA ALA A 448 -78.03 54.65 45.45
C ALA A 448 -79.46 54.11 45.51
N PHE A 449 -79.71 52.94 44.93
CA PHE A 449 -80.98 52.24 45.12
C PHE A 449 -81.03 51.68 46.54
N ASN A 450 -82.11 51.95 47.27
CA ASN A 450 -82.35 51.27 48.54
C ASN A 450 -82.90 49.88 48.25
N TYR A 451 -82.20 48.84 48.68
CA TYR A 451 -82.66 47.47 48.53
C TYR A 451 -82.45 46.66 49.81
N THR A 452 -83.32 45.67 50.00
CA THR A 452 -83.21 44.67 51.07
C THR A 452 -83.15 43.28 50.44
N LYS A 453 -82.36 42.40 51.06
CA LYS A 453 -82.15 41.01 50.61
C LYS A 453 -82.57 40.04 51.71
N SER A 454 -83.19 38.94 51.29
CA SER A 454 -83.52 37.77 52.10
C SER A 454 -83.34 36.50 51.23
N ASP A 455 -83.32 35.32 51.85
CA ASP A 455 -82.88 34.07 51.22
C ASP A 455 -83.50 33.77 49.84
N ASN A 456 -84.75 34.15 49.59
CA ASN A 456 -85.40 33.88 48.30
C ASN A 456 -86.00 35.14 47.65
N LYS A 457 -85.67 36.33 48.17
CA LYS A 457 -86.35 37.57 47.79
C LYS A 457 -85.45 38.79 47.88
N ILE A 458 -85.53 39.64 46.85
CA ILE A 458 -84.99 41.00 46.85
C ILE A 458 -86.11 42.01 46.71
N GLU A 459 -86.04 43.07 47.51
CA GLU A 459 -86.87 44.24 47.34
C GLU A 459 -86.00 45.43 46.96
N VAL A 460 -86.36 46.12 45.87
CA VAL A 460 -85.71 47.36 45.42
C VAL A 460 -86.72 48.49 45.47
N VAL A 461 -86.42 49.54 46.23
CA VAL A 461 -87.23 50.75 46.26
C VAL A 461 -86.65 51.74 45.26
N LEU A 462 -87.44 52.03 44.23
CA LEU A 462 -87.10 53.04 43.22
C LEU A 462 -87.43 54.44 43.77
N PRO A 463 -86.59 55.45 43.49
CA PRO A 463 -86.88 56.83 43.87
C PRO A 463 -88.13 57.35 43.15
N SER A 464 -88.72 58.43 43.65
CA SER A 464 -89.79 59.15 42.92
C SER A 464 -89.14 60.14 41.95
N VAL A 465 -89.59 60.14 40.68
CA VAL A 465 -89.18 61.14 39.68
C VAL A 465 -90.38 61.67 38.91
N SER A 466 -90.24 62.89 38.40
CA SER A 466 -91.32 63.66 37.80
C SER A 466 -91.91 63.07 36.51
N THR A 467 -91.22 62.15 35.84
CA THR A 467 -91.61 61.61 34.54
C THR A 467 -91.77 60.08 34.49
N GLY A 468 -91.57 59.38 35.62
CA GLY A 468 -91.52 57.92 35.66
C GLY A 468 -90.23 57.32 35.05
N PHE A 469 -90.08 55.99 35.14
CA PHE A 469 -88.93 55.25 34.63
C PHE A 469 -89.36 54.09 33.71
N ASN A 470 -88.50 53.76 32.76
CA ASN A 470 -88.53 52.47 32.08
C ASN A 470 -87.54 51.53 32.77
N CYS A 471 -88.05 50.38 33.19
CA CYS A 471 -87.25 49.36 33.82
C CYS A 471 -87.20 48.15 32.90
N CYS A 472 -85.99 47.65 32.65
CA CYS A 472 -85.74 46.41 31.94
C CYS A 472 -85.22 45.39 32.95
N ILE A 473 -85.89 44.24 33.02
CA ILE A 473 -85.41 43.07 33.76
C ILE A 473 -84.85 42.07 32.74
N GLU A 474 -83.56 41.82 32.87
CA GLU A 474 -82.87 40.74 32.19
C GLU A 474 -82.71 39.59 33.19
N ASN A 475 -83.45 38.49 32.99
CA ASN A 475 -83.27 37.28 33.79
C ASN A 475 -82.26 36.35 33.12
N ILE A 476 -81.28 35.91 33.90
CA ILE A 476 -80.19 35.05 33.49
C ILE A 476 -80.27 33.75 34.33
N ILE A 477 -80.93 32.75 33.71
CA ILE A 477 -80.85 31.29 33.93
C ILE A 477 -81.51 30.72 35.20
N ASN A 478 -82.54 29.88 35.02
CA ASN A 478 -82.42 28.41 35.04
C ASN A 478 -83.77 27.72 34.67
N GLY A 479 -84.55 28.29 33.75
CA GLY A 479 -85.86 27.74 33.37
C GLY A 479 -86.94 27.80 34.46
N GLU A 480 -86.60 28.15 35.70
CA GLU A 480 -87.57 28.46 36.75
C GLU A 480 -88.00 29.92 36.66
N ALA A 481 -89.31 30.17 36.79
CA ALA A 481 -89.89 31.49 36.64
C ALA A 481 -89.48 32.39 37.84
N VAL A 482 -88.70 33.43 37.58
CA VAL A 482 -88.59 34.55 38.52
C VAL A 482 -89.89 35.33 38.42
N THR A 483 -90.67 35.32 39.49
CA THR A 483 -91.87 36.16 39.60
C THR A 483 -91.49 37.49 40.20
N TYR A 484 -92.08 38.57 39.70
CA TYR A 484 -91.96 39.89 40.30
C TYR A 484 -93.34 40.47 40.61
N THR A 485 -93.39 41.27 41.66
CA THR A 485 -94.51 42.16 41.96
C THR A 485 -94.02 43.58 42.11
N MET A 486 -94.89 44.52 41.77
CA MET A 486 -94.60 45.94 41.85
C MET A 486 -95.75 46.63 42.58
N GLU A 487 -95.42 47.39 43.63
CA GLU A 487 -96.40 48.11 44.44
C GLU A 487 -95.94 49.55 44.70
N GLU A 488 -96.90 50.46 44.80
CA GLU A 488 -96.65 51.84 45.22
C GLU A 488 -96.34 51.85 46.73
N VAL A 489 -95.31 52.59 47.12
CA VAL A 489 -94.96 52.79 48.53
C VAL A 489 -95.28 54.24 48.91
N THR A 490 -96.21 54.42 49.84
CA THR A 490 -96.42 55.69 50.54
C THR A 490 -95.32 55.88 51.59
N GLU A 491 -94.84 57.12 51.75
CA GLU A 491 -93.83 57.48 52.77
C GLU A 491 -94.19 57.06 54.19
#